data_AF-A0A4D8RAV7-F1
#
_entry.id   AF-A0A4D8RAV7-F1
#
_cell.length_a   1.000
_cell.length_b   1.000
_cell.length_c   1.000
_cell.angle_alpha   90.00
_cell.angle_beta   90.00
_cell.angle_gamma   90.00
#
_symmetry.space_group_name_H-M   'P 1'
#
loop_
_entity.id
_entity.type
_entity.pdbx_description
1 polymer ?
#
loop_
_entity_poly.entity_id
_entity_poly.type
_entity_poly.pdbx_seq_one_letter_code
_entity_poly.pdbx_strand_id
1 'polypeptide(L)'
;MHARPGEPEGRLQGRAEGYLEGVGETVTGWAWLPDHPGRRLRVTVLFDGHPITTIADRHRDDLKAAGKGDGRFGFAVAAPDAFAGREHRVDVRLPDFPDLRLRGAPRTAISALGPVILRRVPPEEAVRLHAFLAGLAKLHGAGEAAVPDMAAVQAWLAAPDRFWLTAERAGAIVGHCRVGPDWPAEPGEGALALGIELHPDVHGFGLGRHLMQAAHRWAAGWCARVELAVLPHNDRARRLYRSLGYADLGTVRLPVTGEPHRHMAIALPAIVPAARCPSVGCVLVV
;
A
#
# COMPACT_ATOMS: atom_id res chain seq x y z
N MET A 1 -39.13 -25.61 -50.08
CA MET A 1 -38.18 -26.27 -49.17
C MET A 1 -37.44 -25.17 -48.42
N HIS A 2 -38.04 -24.65 -47.34
CA HIS A 2 -37.47 -23.54 -46.56
C HIS A 2 -36.56 -24.10 -45.47
N ALA A 3 -35.27 -23.78 -45.56
CA ALA A 3 -34.31 -23.99 -44.48
C ALA A 3 -34.71 -23.11 -43.27
N ARG A 4 -34.73 -23.71 -42.08
CA ARG A 4 -34.98 -22.99 -40.82
C ARG A 4 -33.72 -22.22 -40.41
N PRO A 5 -33.86 -21.02 -39.81
CA PRO A 5 -32.73 -20.23 -39.31
C PRO A 5 -32.06 -20.91 -38.11
N GLY A 6 -30.76 -20.68 -37.97
CA GLY A 6 -29.91 -21.25 -36.92
C GLY A 6 -30.38 -20.93 -35.50
N GLU A 7 -30.31 -21.94 -34.64
CA GLU A 7 -30.53 -21.82 -33.20
C GLU A 7 -29.53 -20.84 -32.57
N PRO A 8 -29.95 -20.04 -31.57
CA PRO A 8 -29.04 -19.21 -30.81
C PRO A 8 -28.10 -20.10 -30.00
N GLU A 9 -26.79 -19.84 -30.08
CA GLU A 9 -25.75 -20.51 -29.29
C GLU A 9 -26.20 -20.59 -27.81
N GLY A 10 -26.35 -21.81 -27.31
CA GLY A 10 -26.99 -22.11 -26.03
C GLY A 10 -26.34 -21.36 -24.87
N ARG A 11 -27.17 -20.69 -24.07
CA ARG A 11 -26.80 -20.11 -22.77
C ARG A 11 -26.11 -21.20 -21.95
N LEU A 12 -24.84 -20.98 -21.56
CA LEU A 12 -24.10 -21.91 -20.71
C LEU A 12 -24.89 -22.18 -19.42
N GLN A 13 -25.26 -23.43 -19.19
CA GLN A 13 -25.91 -23.87 -17.97
C GLN A 13 -24.83 -24.21 -16.94
N GLY A 14 -25.06 -23.86 -15.68
CA GLY A 14 -24.15 -24.12 -14.56
C GLY A 14 -23.80 -22.88 -13.76
N ARG A 15 -23.21 -23.08 -12.57
CA ARG A 15 -22.86 -21.98 -11.66
C ARG A 15 -21.36 -21.72 -11.70
N ALA A 16 -20.94 -20.77 -12.53
CA ALA A 16 -19.57 -20.31 -12.52
C ALA A 16 -19.19 -19.69 -11.16
N GLU A 17 -17.94 -19.88 -10.77
CA GLU A 17 -17.31 -19.34 -9.58
C GLU A 17 -16.12 -18.47 -9.97
N GLY A 18 -15.78 -17.50 -9.12
CA GLY A 18 -14.55 -16.75 -9.28
C GLY A 18 -14.28 -15.79 -8.14
N TYR A 19 -13.07 -15.23 -8.15
CA TYR A 19 -12.63 -14.24 -7.18
C TYR A 19 -11.67 -13.24 -7.85
N LEU A 20 -11.89 -11.95 -7.61
CA LEU A 20 -10.94 -10.89 -7.89
C LEU A 20 -9.98 -10.77 -6.69
N GLU A 21 -8.74 -11.17 -6.90
CA GLU A 21 -7.73 -11.26 -5.83
C GLU A 21 -6.95 -9.96 -5.71
N GLY A 22 -6.25 -9.58 -6.78
CA GLY A 22 -5.35 -8.43 -6.79
C GLY A 22 -5.81 -7.36 -7.77
N VAL A 23 -5.73 -6.10 -7.35
CA VAL A 23 -5.85 -4.93 -8.22
C VAL A 23 -4.63 -4.03 -7.94
N GLY A 24 -3.84 -3.79 -8.97
CA GLY A 24 -2.57 -3.08 -8.96
C GLY A 24 -2.08 -3.00 -10.40
N GLU A 25 -0.76 -3.07 -10.65
CA GLU A 25 -0.22 -3.01 -12.02
C GLU A 25 -0.75 -4.15 -12.89
N THR A 26 -1.10 -5.26 -12.24
CA THR A 26 -1.83 -6.37 -12.84
C THR A 26 -3.06 -6.68 -12.00
N VAL A 27 -4.22 -6.74 -12.66
CA VAL A 27 -5.45 -7.26 -12.09
C VAL A 27 -5.44 -8.77 -12.20
N THR A 28 -5.59 -9.46 -11.07
CA THR A 28 -5.45 -10.91 -10.97
C THR A 28 -6.63 -11.54 -10.27
N GLY A 29 -6.96 -12.76 -10.67
CA GLY A 29 -8.01 -13.53 -10.05
C GLY A 29 -8.16 -14.89 -10.73
N TRP A 30 -9.30 -15.52 -10.52
CA TRP A 30 -9.65 -16.77 -11.17
C TRP A 30 -11.14 -16.88 -11.46
N ALA A 31 -11.49 -17.68 -12.46
CA ALA A 31 -12.87 -18.00 -12.84
C ALA A 31 -12.97 -19.45 -13.34
N TRP A 32 -13.88 -20.22 -12.77
CA TRP A 32 -14.04 -21.66 -13.02
C TRP A 32 -15.51 -22.05 -13.13
N LEU A 33 -15.81 -23.05 -13.96
CA LEU A 33 -17.15 -23.61 -14.12
C LEU A 33 -17.11 -25.08 -13.69
N PRO A 34 -17.60 -25.42 -12.48
CA PRO A 34 -17.55 -26.78 -11.94
C PRO A 34 -18.20 -27.82 -12.84
N ASP A 35 -19.35 -27.47 -13.44
CA ASP A 35 -20.14 -28.37 -14.29
C ASP A 35 -19.45 -28.68 -15.63
N HIS A 36 -18.45 -27.88 -16.01
CA HIS A 36 -17.65 -28.05 -17.21
C HIS A 36 -16.16 -27.82 -16.89
N PRO A 37 -15.51 -28.74 -16.17
CA PRO A 37 -14.21 -28.50 -15.57
C PRO A 37 -13.05 -28.34 -16.57
N GLY A 38 -13.25 -28.66 -17.85
CA GLY A 38 -12.30 -28.37 -18.93
C GLY A 38 -12.49 -27.01 -19.61
N ARG A 39 -13.59 -26.30 -19.32
CA ARG A 39 -13.94 -25.04 -19.98
C ARG A 39 -13.13 -23.89 -19.39
N ARG A 40 -12.52 -23.09 -20.27
CA ARG A 40 -11.91 -21.80 -19.89
C ARG A 40 -12.94 -20.71 -20.07
N LEU A 41 -13.12 -19.90 -19.04
CA LEU A 41 -14.09 -18.81 -19.04
C LEU A 41 -13.46 -17.54 -19.59
N ARG A 42 -14.22 -16.82 -20.41
CA ARG A 42 -13.87 -15.46 -20.81
C ARG A 42 -14.12 -14.53 -19.64
N VAL A 43 -13.17 -13.67 -19.36
CA VAL A 43 -13.20 -12.70 -18.26
C VAL A 43 -13.03 -11.31 -18.84
N THR A 44 -13.95 -10.40 -18.52
CA THR A 44 -13.84 -8.99 -18.87
C THR A 44 -13.59 -8.19 -17.59
N VAL A 45 -12.38 -7.63 -17.49
CA VAL A 45 -12.02 -6.66 -16.46
C VAL A 45 -12.46 -5.29 -16.95
N LEU A 46 -13.24 -4.57 -16.16
CA LEU A 46 -13.75 -3.23 -16.46
C LEU A 46 -13.01 -2.22 -15.60
N PHE A 47 -12.33 -1.24 -16.21
CA PHE A 47 -11.75 -0.09 -15.52
C PHE A 47 -12.62 1.14 -15.78
N ASP A 48 -13.35 1.61 -14.77
CA ASP A 48 -14.37 2.68 -14.93
C ASP A 48 -15.34 2.41 -16.10
N GLY A 49 -15.67 1.13 -16.33
CA GLY A 49 -16.53 0.71 -17.44
C GLY A 49 -15.81 0.42 -18.75
N HIS A 50 -14.51 0.72 -18.89
CA HIS A 50 -13.72 0.38 -20.08
C HIS A 50 -13.29 -1.10 -20.03
N PRO A 51 -13.73 -1.94 -20.98
CA PRO A 51 -13.50 -3.38 -20.91
C PRO A 51 -12.12 -3.78 -21.46
N ILE A 52 -11.47 -4.71 -20.76
CA ILE A 52 -10.34 -5.50 -21.24
C ILE A 52 -10.69 -6.97 -21.03
N THR A 53 -10.73 -7.72 -22.13
CA THR A 53 -11.14 -9.12 -22.12
C THR A 53 -9.94 -10.05 -22.23
N THR A 54 -9.95 -11.10 -21.42
CA THR A 54 -8.96 -12.17 -21.41
C THR A 54 -9.63 -13.53 -21.17
N ILE A 55 -8.85 -14.60 -21.20
CA ILE A 55 -9.29 -15.96 -20.84
C ILE A 55 -8.69 -16.34 -19.49
N ALA A 56 -9.48 -17.00 -18.65
CA ALA A 56 -9.01 -17.61 -17.42
C ALA A 56 -8.36 -18.98 -17.70
N ASP A 57 -7.11 -18.99 -18.17
CA ASP A 57 -6.34 -20.18 -18.56
C ASP A 57 -4.98 -20.33 -17.89
N ARG A 58 -4.61 -19.37 -17.00
CA ARG A 58 -3.32 -19.40 -16.30
C ARG A 58 -3.33 -20.52 -15.26
N HIS A 59 -2.28 -21.32 -15.28
CA HIS A 59 -2.08 -22.41 -14.33
C HIS A 59 -1.75 -21.88 -12.92
N ARG A 60 -2.36 -22.51 -11.93
CA ARG A 60 -2.20 -22.20 -10.51
C ARG A 60 -2.28 -23.47 -9.66
N ASP A 61 -1.21 -23.74 -8.91
CA ASP A 61 -1.10 -24.92 -8.06
C ASP A 61 -2.13 -24.93 -6.93
N ASP A 62 -2.45 -23.76 -6.37
CA ASP A 62 -3.44 -23.61 -5.31
C ASP A 62 -4.87 -23.94 -5.78
N LEU A 63 -5.23 -23.57 -7.02
CA LEU A 63 -6.53 -23.91 -7.59
C LEU A 63 -6.65 -25.43 -7.85
N LYS A 64 -5.57 -26.06 -8.33
CA LYS A 64 -5.50 -27.51 -8.51
C LYS A 64 -5.62 -28.25 -7.17
N ALA A 65 -4.87 -27.81 -6.15
CA ALA A 65 -4.94 -28.36 -4.80
C ALA A 65 -6.35 -28.19 -4.18
N ALA A 66 -7.06 -27.12 -4.53
CA ALA A 66 -8.44 -26.87 -4.14
C ALA A 66 -9.49 -27.63 -4.98
N GLY A 67 -9.09 -28.62 -5.79
CA GLY A 67 -9.99 -29.48 -6.56
C GLY A 67 -10.59 -28.84 -7.82
N LYS A 68 -10.07 -27.68 -8.26
CA LYS A 68 -10.57 -26.98 -9.46
C LYS A 68 -9.86 -27.52 -10.69
N GLY A 69 -10.29 -28.69 -11.16
CA GLY A 69 -9.80 -29.30 -12.40
C GLY A 69 -8.27 -29.38 -12.51
N ASP A 70 -7.73 -28.93 -13.64
CA ASP A 70 -6.29 -28.91 -13.92
C ASP A 70 -5.57 -27.64 -13.42
N GLY A 71 -6.23 -26.80 -12.61
CA GLY A 71 -5.69 -25.56 -12.07
C GLY A 71 -5.53 -24.41 -13.06
N ARG A 72 -5.92 -24.58 -14.34
CA ARG A 72 -5.79 -23.56 -15.39
C ARG A 72 -7.02 -22.65 -15.46
N PHE A 73 -7.26 -21.93 -14.37
CA PHE A 73 -8.44 -21.07 -14.20
C PHE A 73 -8.09 -19.67 -13.69
N GLY A 74 -6.80 -19.34 -13.61
CA GLY A 74 -6.35 -17.99 -13.26
C GLY A 74 -6.44 -17.05 -14.45
N PHE A 75 -6.67 -15.77 -14.19
CA PHE A 75 -6.52 -14.69 -15.15
C PHE A 75 -5.58 -13.61 -14.61
N ALA A 76 -4.92 -12.91 -15.52
CA ALA A 76 -4.08 -11.76 -15.22
C ALA A 76 -4.21 -10.75 -16.37
N VAL A 77 -4.49 -9.49 -16.04
CA VAL A 77 -4.63 -8.39 -17.00
C VAL A 77 -3.76 -7.24 -16.53
N ALA A 78 -2.81 -6.80 -17.34
CA ALA A 78 -2.06 -5.58 -17.06
C ALA A 78 -3.03 -4.39 -17.07
N ALA A 79 -2.95 -3.55 -16.05
CA ALA A 79 -3.73 -2.33 -16.04
C ALA A 79 -3.13 -1.35 -17.05
N PRO A 80 -3.95 -0.76 -17.95
CA PRO A 80 -3.42 0.19 -18.93
C PRO A 80 -2.85 1.44 -18.26
N ASP A 81 -1.83 2.04 -18.86
CA ASP A 81 -1.16 3.25 -18.36
C ASP A 81 -2.14 4.43 -18.15
N ALA A 82 -3.23 4.49 -18.92
CA ALA A 82 -4.30 5.48 -18.76
C ALA A 82 -5.05 5.38 -17.41
N PHE A 83 -4.85 4.28 -16.69
CA PHE A 83 -5.38 4.01 -15.36
C PHE A 83 -4.32 4.07 -14.26
N ALA A 84 -3.12 4.56 -14.59
CA ALA A 84 -2.09 4.89 -13.61
C ALA A 84 -2.42 6.21 -12.91
N GLY A 85 -1.96 6.36 -11.67
CA GLY A 85 -1.94 7.66 -10.99
C GLY A 85 -3.30 8.20 -10.56
N ARG A 86 -4.39 7.43 -10.66
CA ARG A 86 -5.70 7.77 -10.05
C ARG A 86 -6.44 6.52 -9.59
N GLU A 87 -7.46 6.71 -8.75
CA GLU A 87 -8.35 5.62 -8.34
C GLU A 87 -9.29 5.23 -9.47
N HIS A 88 -9.47 3.92 -9.63
CA HIS A 88 -10.37 3.32 -10.59
C HIS A 88 -11.32 2.36 -9.92
N ARG A 89 -12.58 2.38 -10.38
CA ARG A 89 -13.49 1.29 -10.10
C ARG A 89 -13.17 0.14 -11.04
N VAL A 90 -12.58 -0.92 -10.50
CA VAL A 90 -12.27 -2.15 -11.21
C VAL A 90 -13.35 -3.19 -10.93
N ASP A 91 -14.04 -3.65 -11.96
CA ASP A 91 -15.05 -4.71 -11.88
C ASP A 91 -14.64 -5.89 -12.77
N VAL A 92 -15.17 -7.08 -12.50
CA VAL A 92 -14.89 -8.27 -13.30
C VAL A 92 -16.18 -8.98 -13.65
N ARG A 93 -16.38 -9.20 -14.94
CA ARG A 93 -17.57 -9.85 -15.52
C ARG A 93 -17.19 -11.09 -16.29
N LEU A 94 -18.06 -12.09 -16.26
CA LEU A 94 -18.01 -13.21 -17.17
C LEU A 94 -19.10 -12.96 -18.22
N PRO A 95 -18.75 -12.67 -19.49
CA PRO A 95 -19.75 -12.36 -20.51
C PRO A 95 -20.82 -13.45 -20.67
N ASP A 96 -20.41 -14.71 -20.49
CA ASP A 96 -21.28 -15.87 -20.58
C ASP A 96 -22.21 -16.03 -19.34
N PHE A 97 -21.93 -15.31 -18.25
CA PHE A 97 -22.69 -15.29 -17.00
C PHE A 97 -22.95 -13.84 -16.53
N PRO A 98 -23.79 -13.06 -17.24
CA PRO A 98 -23.92 -11.61 -17.05
C PRO A 98 -24.45 -11.20 -15.66
N ASP A 99 -25.21 -12.08 -15.01
CA ASP A 99 -25.79 -11.85 -13.69
C ASP A 99 -24.82 -12.19 -12.55
N LEU A 100 -23.77 -12.98 -12.83
CA LEU A 100 -22.77 -13.34 -11.84
C LEU A 100 -21.89 -12.13 -11.49
N ARG A 101 -21.59 -11.97 -10.21
CA ARG A 101 -20.55 -11.08 -9.72
C ARG A 101 -19.43 -11.93 -9.13
N LEU A 102 -18.20 -11.68 -9.58
CA LEU A 102 -17.05 -12.31 -8.95
C LEU A 102 -16.89 -11.76 -7.54
N ARG A 103 -16.61 -12.64 -6.60
CA ARG A 103 -16.29 -12.24 -5.23
C ARG A 103 -15.06 -11.32 -5.26
N GLY A 104 -15.04 -10.29 -4.40
CA GLY A 104 -13.95 -9.31 -4.37
C GLY A 104 -14.04 -8.19 -5.43
N ALA A 105 -15.06 -8.20 -6.29
CA ALA A 105 -15.39 -7.15 -7.26
C ALA A 105 -16.82 -6.58 -7.04
N PRO A 106 -17.09 -5.30 -7.36
CA PRO A 106 -16.12 -4.30 -7.80
C PRO A 106 -15.19 -3.87 -6.66
N ARG A 107 -14.01 -3.35 -7.01
CA ARG A 107 -13.04 -2.79 -6.07
C ARG A 107 -12.56 -1.45 -6.57
N THR A 108 -12.49 -0.46 -5.69
CA THR A 108 -11.78 0.79 -5.98
C THR A 108 -10.31 0.59 -5.69
N ALA A 109 -9.44 0.89 -6.66
CA ALA A 109 -8.00 0.75 -6.50
C ALA A 109 -7.23 1.63 -7.47
N ILE A 110 -5.99 1.94 -7.11
CA ILE A 110 -5.01 2.60 -7.98
C ILE A 110 -4.23 1.48 -8.69
N SER A 111 -4.08 1.54 -10.01
CA SER A 111 -3.38 0.47 -10.72
C SER A 111 -1.85 0.64 -10.68
N ALA A 112 -1.38 1.87 -10.78
CA ALA A 112 0.01 2.23 -10.57
C ALA A 112 0.05 3.57 -9.85
N LEU A 113 1.01 3.80 -8.94
CA LEU A 113 0.96 5.02 -8.14
C LEU A 113 1.20 6.29 -8.95
N GLY A 114 1.84 6.20 -10.12
CA GLY A 114 2.40 7.36 -10.81
C GLY A 114 3.60 7.94 -10.03
N PRO A 115 4.21 9.04 -10.50
CA PRO A 115 5.35 9.63 -9.82
C PRO A 115 4.97 10.13 -8.43
N VAL A 116 5.78 9.78 -7.44
CA VAL A 116 5.67 10.29 -6.07
C VAL A 116 6.89 11.10 -5.72
N ILE A 117 6.66 12.30 -5.20
CA ILE A 117 7.72 13.19 -4.73
C ILE A 117 7.88 12.98 -3.23
N LEU A 118 9.02 12.45 -2.81
CA LEU A 118 9.42 12.52 -1.40
C LEU A 118 10.09 13.85 -1.14
N ARG A 119 9.62 14.60 -0.15
CA ARG A 119 10.13 15.94 0.15
C ARG A 119 10.19 16.18 1.65
N ARG A 120 11.25 16.88 2.10
CA ARG A 120 11.30 17.39 3.48
C ARG A 120 10.24 18.48 3.65
N VAL A 121 9.45 18.39 4.71
CA VAL A 121 8.46 19.42 5.05
C VAL A 121 9.19 20.62 5.66
N PRO A 122 9.12 21.82 5.06
CA PRO A 122 9.65 23.01 5.68
C PRO A 122 8.63 23.60 6.69
N PRO A 123 9.07 24.37 7.71
CA PRO A 123 8.19 24.87 8.76
C PRO A 123 6.98 25.68 8.25
N GLU A 124 7.14 26.42 7.15
CA GLU A 124 6.07 27.20 6.51
C GLU A 124 4.93 26.34 5.94
N GLU A 125 5.17 25.05 5.72
CA GLU A 125 4.16 24.10 5.21
C GLU A 125 3.53 23.22 6.30
N ALA A 126 3.75 23.54 7.58
CA ALA A 126 3.15 22.84 8.72
C ALA A 126 1.63 22.67 8.57
N VAL A 127 0.95 23.66 7.98
CA VAL A 127 -0.51 23.63 7.76
C VAL A 127 -0.93 22.48 6.85
N ARG A 128 -0.21 22.23 5.74
CA ARG A 128 -0.52 21.12 4.82
C ARG A 128 -0.31 19.77 5.51
N LEU A 129 0.79 19.64 6.25
CA LEU A 129 1.10 18.42 7.01
C LEU A 129 0.05 18.15 8.10
N HIS A 130 -0.28 19.16 8.91
CA HIS A 130 -1.28 19.03 9.97
C HIS A 130 -2.66 18.65 9.42
N ALA A 131 -3.10 19.26 8.31
CA ALA A 131 -4.35 18.89 7.65
C ALA A 131 -4.35 17.42 7.20
N PHE A 132 -3.23 16.93 6.66
CA PHE A 132 -3.08 15.53 6.30
C PHE A 132 -3.15 14.59 7.51
N LEU A 133 -2.45 14.91 8.60
CA LEU A 133 -2.49 14.12 9.85
C LEU A 133 -3.90 14.05 10.43
N ALA A 134 -4.65 15.16 10.42
CA ALA A 134 -6.04 15.18 10.84
C ALA A 134 -6.94 14.29 9.95
N GLY A 135 -6.69 14.28 8.65
CA GLY A 135 -7.36 13.39 7.71
C GLY A 135 -7.12 11.90 8.02
N LEU A 136 -5.86 11.52 8.28
CA LEU A 136 -5.49 10.16 8.67
C LEU A 136 -6.10 9.75 10.00
N ALA A 137 -6.04 10.61 11.02
CA ALA A 137 -6.67 10.35 12.32
C ALA A 137 -8.16 10.03 12.16
N LYS A 138 -8.88 10.86 11.40
CA LYS A 138 -10.31 10.65 11.11
C LYS A 138 -10.56 9.32 10.36
N LEU A 139 -9.73 8.98 9.39
CA LEU A 139 -9.83 7.73 8.63
C LEU A 139 -9.64 6.50 9.52
N HIS A 140 -8.78 6.61 10.54
CA HIS A 140 -8.53 5.57 11.54
C HIS A 140 -9.53 5.58 12.70
N GLY A 141 -10.56 6.44 12.65
CA GLY A 141 -11.56 6.57 13.71
C GLY A 141 -11.03 7.22 14.99
N ALA A 142 -9.87 7.88 14.92
CA ALA A 142 -9.29 8.63 16.01
C ALA A 142 -9.86 10.07 16.04
N GLY A 143 -10.01 10.62 17.24
CA GLY A 143 -10.45 12.01 17.46
C GLY A 143 -9.33 13.02 17.24
N GLU A 144 -9.67 14.31 17.26
CA GLU A 144 -8.73 15.43 17.06
C GLU A 144 -7.56 15.42 18.05
N ALA A 145 -7.77 14.93 19.28
CA ALA A 145 -6.72 14.82 20.30
C ALA A 145 -5.56 13.87 19.92
N ALA A 146 -5.73 13.02 18.91
CA ALA A 146 -4.66 12.17 18.38
C ALA A 146 -3.72 12.92 17.42
N VAL A 147 -4.10 14.12 16.97
CA VAL A 147 -3.32 14.96 16.07
C VAL A 147 -2.54 15.96 16.92
N PRO A 148 -1.20 16.06 16.76
CA PRO A 148 -0.43 17.11 17.42
C PRO A 148 -0.95 18.50 17.01
N ASP A 149 -1.04 19.42 17.96
CA ASP A 149 -1.44 20.79 17.63
C ASP A 149 -0.45 21.46 16.66
N MET A 150 -0.91 22.53 16.00
CA MET A 150 -0.12 23.23 15.00
C MET A 150 1.22 23.76 15.54
N ALA A 151 1.25 24.22 16.80
CA ALA A 151 2.46 24.78 17.40
C ALA A 151 3.50 23.67 17.65
N ALA A 152 3.07 22.49 18.08
CA ALA A 152 3.92 21.32 18.23
C ALA A 152 4.47 20.85 16.88
N VAL A 153 3.66 20.85 15.82
CA VAL A 153 4.13 20.53 14.45
C VAL A 153 5.18 21.54 14.00
N GLN A 154 4.92 22.84 14.14
CA GLN A 154 5.88 23.90 13.77
C GLN A 154 7.19 23.80 14.56
N ALA A 155 7.11 23.60 15.87
CA ALA A 155 8.28 23.42 16.74
C ALA A 155 9.08 22.18 16.34
N TRP A 156 8.41 21.08 15.99
CA TRP A 156 9.08 19.87 15.50
C TRP A 156 9.82 20.11 14.19
N LEU A 157 9.19 20.79 13.23
CA LEU A 157 9.79 21.08 11.91
C LEU A 157 10.97 22.06 12.00
N ALA A 158 10.95 22.98 12.97
CA ALA A 158 12.01 23.96 13.20
C ALA A 158 13.26 23.37 13.87
N ALA A 159 13.14 22.22 14.56
CA ALA A 159 14.25 21.62 15.29
C ALA A 159 15.28 20.98 14.33
N PRO A 160 16.60 21.25 14.51
CA PRO A 160 17.63 20.79 13.58
C PRO A 160 17.87 19.28 13.65
N ASP A 161 17.64 18.65 14.80
CA ASP A 161 17.81 17.22 15.09
C ASP A 161 16.57 16.39 14.76
N ARG A 162 15.64 16.96 13.99
CA ARG A 162 14.39 16.32 13.60
C ARG A 162 14.20 16.38 12.08
N PHE A 163 13.54 15.35 11.57
CA PHE A 163 13.29 15.20 10.15
C PHE A 163 11.88 14.71 9.90
N TRP A 164 11.20 15.33 8.94
CA TRP A 164 9.86 14.94 8.53
C TRP A 164 9.78 15.00 7.01
N LEU A 165 9.53 13.85 6.39
CA LEU A 165 9.29 13.67 4.97
C LEU A 165 7.80 13.50 4.71
N THR A 166 7.32 14.10 3.63
CA THR A 166 6.05 13.77 3.00
C THR A 166 6.28 13.00 1.71
N ALA A 167 5.36 12.09 1.39
CA ALA A 167 5.19 11.55 0.06
C ALA A 167 4.03 12.31 -0.60
N GLU A 168 4.30 12.98 -1.72
CA GLU A 168 3.35 13.82 -2.42
C GLU A 168 3.05 13.26 -3.81
N ARG A 169 1.76 13.14 -4.13
CA ARG A 169 1.25 12.64 -5.40
C ARG A 169 0.18 13.59 -5.91
N ALA A 170 0.33 14.05 -7.16
CA ALA A 170 -0.60 14.99 -7.79
C ALA A 170 -0.90 16.23 -6.90
N GLY A 171 0.11 16.73 -6.18
CA GLY A 171 0.00 17.89 -5.28
C GLY A 171 -0.59 17.60 -3.89
N ALA A 172 -1.05 16.37 -3.62
CA ALA A 172 -1.59 15.95 -2.33
C ALA A 172 -0.57 15.12 -1.54
N ILE A 173 -0.52 15.30 -0.22
CA ILE A 173 0.24 14.42 0.67
C ILE A 173 -0.53 13.10 0.79
N VAL A 174 0.15 11.99 0.51
CA VAL A 174 -0.40 10.62 0.59
C VAL A 174 0.32 9.76 1.65
N GLY A 175 1.32 10.32 2.32
CA GLY A 175 2.06 9.63 3.37
C GLY A 175 3.10 10.52 4.00
N HIS A 176 3.59 10.12 5.17
CA HIS A 176 4.69 10.80 5.84
C HIS A 176 5.59 9.82 6.57
N CYS A 177 6.83 10.25 6.81
CA CYS A 177 7.78 9.54 7.67
C CYS A 177 8.57 10.58 8.47
N ARG A 178 8.60 10.45 9.79
CA ARG A 178 9.33 11.33 10.69
C ARG A 178 10.40 10.57 11.46
N VAL A 179 11.51 11.22 11.73
CA VAL A 179 12.59 10.73 12.59
C VAL A 179 12.99 11.85 13.55
N GLY A 180 13.16 11.52 14.83
CA GLY A 180 13.63 12.46 15.84
C GLY A 180 13.59 11.86 17.25
N PRO A 181 13.91 12.66 18.28
CA PRO A 181 13.81 12.25 19.67
C PRO A 181 12.34 12.03 20.03
N ASP A 182 11.93 10.77 20.12
CA ASP A 182 10.57 10.36 20.47
C ASP A 182 10.58 8.91 20.97
N TRP A 183 9.46 8.47 21.53
CA TRP A 183 9.21 7.08 21.85
C TRP A 183 9.19 6.20 20.57
N PRO A 184 9.77 4.97 20.59
CA PRO A 184 10.29 4.24 21.74
C PRO A 184 11.78 4.45 22.04
N ALA A 185 12.46 5.36 21.35
CA ALA A 185 13.88 5.60 21.58
C ALA A 185 14.10 6.40 22.87
N GLU A 186 14.97 5.90 23.74
CA GLU A 186 15.33 6.58 24.97
C GLU A 186 16.40 7.67 24.72
N PRO A 187 16.26 8.87 25.33
CA PRO A 187 17.24 9.93 25.20
C PRO A 187 18.65 9.48 25.64
N GLY A 188 19.66 9.81 24.83
CA GLY A 188 21.07 9.55 25.16
C GLY A 188 21.59 8.17 24.75
N GLU A 189 20.74 7.25 24.27
CA GLU A 189 21.18 5.92 23.81
C GLU A 189 21.75 5.89 22.37
N GLY A 190 21.92 7.06 21.75
CA GLY A 190 22.36 7.15 20.36
C GLY A 190 21.34 6.61 19.36
N ALA A 191 20.06 6.55 19.76
CA ALA A 191 18.93 6.13 18.95
C ALA A 191 17.95 7.28 18.69
N LEU A 192 17.25 7.23 17.55
CA LEU A 192 16.11 8.10 17.24
C LEU A 192 14.91 7.25 16.86
N ALA A 193 13.71 7.73 17.17
CA ALA A 193 12.48 7.04 16.82
C ALA A 193 12.00 7.42 15.42
N LEU A 194 11.38 6.46 14.74
CA LEU A 194 10.76 6.63 13.43
C LEU A 194 9.26 6.36 13.51
N GLY A 195 8.47 7.35 13.06
CA GLY A 195 7.03 7.22 12.84
C GLY A 195 6.72 7.30 11.35
N ILE A 196 5.89 6.38 10.84
CA ILE A 196 5.51 6.34 9.43
C ILE A 196 4.02 6.01 9.31
N GLU A 197 3.35 6.73 8.42
CA GLU A 197 1.94 6.49 8.10
C GLU A 197 1.69 6.83 6.63
N LEU A 198 0.85 6.02 5.99
CA LEU A 198 0.48 6.15 4.58
C LEU A 198 -1.03 6.12 4.46
N HIS A 199 -1.58 6.92 3.54
CA HIS A 199 -2.96 6.78 3.12
C HIS A 199 -3.22 5.34 2.65
N PRO A 200 -4.32 4.67 3.05
CA PRO A 200 -4.61 3.29 2.66
C PRO A 200 -4.56 3.03 1.16
N ASP A 201 -4.99 4.00 0.34
CA ASP A 201 -5.02 3.83 -1.13
C ASP A 201 -3.63 3.72 -1.77
N VAL A 202 -2.58 4.19 -1.08
CA VAL A 202 -1.20 4.08 -1.57
C VAL A 202 -0.42 2.92 -0.95
N HIS A 203 -1.11 2.01 -0.28
CA HIS A 203 -0.53 0.79 0.25
C HIS A 203 -0.29 -0.23 -0.87
N GLY A 204 0.90 -0.84 -0.87
CA GLY A 204 1.20 -2.00 -1.72
C GLY A 204 2.14 -1.68 -2.89
N PHE A 205 2.44 -0.41 -3.08
CA PHE A 205 3.31 0.09 -4.16
C PHE A 205 4.75 0.35 -3.71
N GLY A 206 5.19 -0.26 -2.60
CA GLY A 206 6.54 -0.06 -2.06
C GLY A 206 6.83 1.32 -1.47
N LEU A 207 5.89 2.28 -1.45
CA LEU A 207 6.13 3.65 -0.97
C LEU A 207 6.69 3.72 0.45
N GLY A 208 6.21 2.86 1.36
CA GLY A 208 6.72 2.80 2.73
C GLY A 208 8.22 2.46 2.80
N ARG A 209 8.70 1.58 1.92
CA ARG A 209 10.14 1.25 1.79
C ARG A 209 10.93 2.49 1.40
N HIS A 210 10.48 3.22 0.39
CA HIS A 210 11.17 4.40 -0.12
C HIS A 210 11.24 5.52 0.91
N LEU A 211 10.14 5.79 1.63
CA LEU A 211 10.12 6.75 2.74
C LEU A 211 11.11 6.36 3.85
N MET A 212 11.08 5.10 4.31
CA MET A 212 11.97 4.64 5.37
C MET A 212 13.44 4.68 4.96
N GLN A 213 13.78 4.27 3.74
CA GLN A 213 15.16 4.34 3.24
C GLN A 213 15.66 5.79 3.13
N ALA A 214 14.81 6.73 2.71
CA ALA A 214 15.14 8.15 2.71
C ALA A 214 15.36 8.67 4.14
N ALA A 215 14.51 8.26 5.08
CA ALA A 215 14.63 8.59 6.50
C ALA A 215 15.91 8.00 7.12
N HIS A 216 16.28 6.76 6.80
CA HIS A 216 17.53 6.11 7.27
C HIS A 216 18.77 6.84 6.78
N ARG A 217 18.80 7.25 5.50
CA ARG A 217 19.92 8.02 4.95
C ARG A 217 20.15 9.33 5.69
N TRP A 218 19.07 10.04 6.04
CA TRP A 218 19.18 11.22 6.89
C TRP A 218 19.66 10.84 8.28
N ALA A 219 18.99 9.88 8.93
CA ALA A 219 19.25 9.49 10.32
C ALA A 219 20.69 8.97 10.56
N ALA A 220 21.32 8.37 9.56
CA ALA A 220 22.70 7.87 9.65
C ALA A 220 23.75 8.98 9.90
N GLY A 221 23.39 10.25 9.68
CA GLY A 221 24.19 11.41 10.06
C GLY A 221 23.98 11.90 11.51
N TRP A 222 23.00 11.34 12.23
CA TRP A 222 22.51 11.82 13.52
C TRP A 222 22.52 10.76 14.63
N CYS A 223 22.30 9.49 14.30
CA CYS A 223 22.21 8.41 15.27
C CYS A 223 22.83 7.09 14.75
N ALA A 224 23.19 6.21 15.68
CA ALA A 224 23.71 4.88 15.35
C ALA A 224 22.58 3.85 15.13
N ARG A 225 21.37 4.15 15.61
CA ARG A 225 20.22 3.24 15.57
C ARG A 225 18.92 3.99 15.35
N VAL A 226 18.00 3.40 14.59
CA VAL A 226 16.62 3.88 14.49
C VAL A 226 15.70 2.85 15.09
N GLU A 227 14.71 3.32 15.86
CA GLU A 227 13.75 2.48 16.55
C GLU A 227 12.32 2.84 16.17
N LEU A 228 11.43 1.87 16.27
CA LEU A 228 10.01 2.08 16.09
C LEU A 228 9.22 1.11 16.95
N ALA A 229 7.97 1.45 17.20
CA ALA A 229 7.03 0.58 17.87
C ALA A 229 5.82 0.35 16.97
N VAL A 230 5.36 -0.89 16.91
CA VAL A 230 4.28 -1.30 16.01
C VAL A 230 3.28 -2.19 16.72
N LEU A 231 2.00 -1.98 16.45
CA LEU A 231 0.93 -2.84 16.95
C LEU A 231 1.20 -4.32 16.61
N PRO A 232 1.04 -5.26 17.56
CA PRO A 232 1.38 -6.67 17.35
C PRO A 232 0.65 -7.31 16.16
N HIS A 233 -0.57 -6.86 15.88
CA HIS A 233 -1.43 -7.34 14.80
C HIS A 233 -1.17 -6.66 13.45
N ASN A 234 -0.28 -5.67 13.38
CA ASN A 234 0.06 -4.99 12.13
C ASN A 234 1.12 -5.78 11.34
N ASP A 235 0.73 -6.97 10.88
CA ASP A 235 1.63 -7.89 10.18
C ASP A 235 2.19 -7.33 8.88
N ARG A 236 1.43 -6.45 8.21
CA ARG A 236 1.86 -5.73 7.02
C ARG A 236 3.10 -4.87 7.31
N ALA A 237 3.03 -4.02 8.33
CA ALA A 237 4.14 -3.17 8.72
C ALA A 237 5.33 -4.00 9.25
N ARG A 238 5.07 -5.03 10.07
CA ARG A 238 6.12 -5.93 10.58
C ARG A 238 6.89 -6.64 9.46
N ARG A 239 6.21 -7.10 8.40
CA ARG A 239 6.88 -7.67 7.21
C ARG A 239 7.74 -6.64 6.50
N LEU A 240 7.26 -5.41 6.33
CA LEU A 240 8.05 -4.31 5.75
C LEU A 240 9.32 -4.05 6.58
N TYR A 241 9.19 -3.85 7.90
CA TYR A 241 10.31 -3.55 8.78
C TYR A 241 11.36 -4.67 8.78
N ARG A 242 10.94 -5.94 8.87
CA ARG A 242 11.86 -7.08 8.77
C ARG A 242 12.58 -7.12 7.42
N SER A 243 11.88 -6.85 6.32
CA SER A 243 12.48 -6.80 4.98
C SER A 243 13.44 -5.63 4.75
N LEU A 244 13.46 -4.66 5.68
CA LEU A 244 14.41 -3.55 5.72
C LEU A 244 15.59 -3.83 6.66
N GLY A 245 15.56 -4.93 7.43
CA GLY A 245 16.60 -5.29 8.38
C GLY A 245 16.32 -4.93 9.84
N TYR A 246 15.10 -4.52 10.19
CA TYR A 246 14.76 -4.29 11.60
C TYR A 246 14.70 -5.60 12.39
N ALA A 247 15.41 -5.63 13.52
CA ALA A 247 15.33 -6.67 14.52
C ALA A 247 14.15 -6.39 15.48
N ASP A 248 13.52 -7.46 15.98
CA ASP A 248 12.47 -7.39 17.00
C ASP A 248 13.12 -7.48 18.39
N LEU A 249 12.98 -6.42 19.19
CA LEU A 249 13.57 -6.29 20.53
C LEU A 249 12.64 -6.73 21.66
N GLY A 250 11.40 -7.15 21.34
CA GLY A 250 10.41 -7.56 22.32
C GLY A 250 9.20 -6.65 22.36
N THR A 251 8.56 -6.58 23.54
CA THR A 251 7.35 -5.80 23.75
C THR A 251 7.68 -4.52 24.52
N VAL A 252 7.21 -3.38 24.01
CA VAL A 252 7.23 -2.08 24.69
C VAL A 252 5.80 -1.59 24.86
N ARG A 253 5.51 -0.78 25.88
CA ARG A 253 4.16 -0.25 26.12
C ARG A 253 4.10 1.23 25.77
N LEU A 254 3.05 1.64 25.07
CA LEU A 254 2.82 3.06 24.80
C LEU A 254 2.64 3.80 26.13
N PRO A 255 3.38 4.89 26.42
CA PRO A 255 3.38 5.52 27.75
C PRO A 255 2.00 6.02 28.20
N VAL A 256 1.17 6.47 27.25
CA VAL A 256 -0.12 7.09 27.55
C VAL A 256 -1.21 6.06 27.85
N THR A 257 -1.28 4.98 27.06
CA THR A 257 -2.37 3.99 27.13
C THR A 257 -1.96 2.65 27.74
N GLY A 258 -0.66 2.38 27.86
CA GLY A 258 -0.12 1.09 28.25
C GLY A 258 -0.27 0.00 27.17
N GLU A 259 -0.78 0.35 25.98
CA GLU A 259 -1.02 -0.59 24.89
C GLU A 259 0.29 -1.27 24.45
N PRO A 260 0.33 -2.62 24.37
CA PRO A 260 1.54 -3.34 24.02
C PRO A 260 1.84 -3.23 22.52
N HIS A 261 3.04 -2.75 22.18
CA HIS A 261 3.61 -2.73 20.84
C HIS A 261 4.84 -3.66 20.76
N ARG A 262 5.18 -4.10 19.55
CA ARG A 262 6.49 -4.70 19.26
C ARG A 262 7.51 -3.58 19.06
N HIS A 263 8.59 -3.63 19.83
CA HIS A 263 9.72 -2.73 19.69
C HIS A 263 10.66 -3.28 18.63
N MET A 264 11.01 -2.48 17.64
CA MET A 264 11.90 -2.90 16.57
C MET A 264 12.98 -1.87 16.34
N ALA A 265 14.19 -2.33 16.01
CA ALA A 265 15.33 -1.45 15.79
C ALA A 265 16.20 -1.89 14.60
N ILE A 266 16.86 -0.92 13.97
CA ILE A 266 17.86 -1.14 12.93
C ILE A 266 19.10 -0.31 13.24
N ALA A 267 20.28 -0.93 13.12
CA ALA A 267 21.55 -0.22 13.18
C ALA A 267 21.81 0.52 11.86
N LEU A 268 22.31 1.74 11.94
CA LEU A 268 22.68 2.53 10.76
C LEU A 268 24.20 2.50 10.56
N PRO A 269 24.67 2.50 9.31
CA PRO A 269 26.10 2.60 9.03
C PRO A 269 26.60 3.98 9.48
N ALA A 270 27.77 4.03 10.13
CA ALA A 270 28.41 5.29 10.50
C ALA A 270 28.80 6.07 9.23
N ILE A 271 28.28 7.30 9.09
CA ILE A 271 28.66 8.21 8.00
C ILE A 271 29.68 9.23 8.53
N VAL A 272 30.77 9.44 7.79
CA VAL A 272 31.79 10.45 8.12
C VAL A 272 31.17 11.86 8.05
N PRO A 273 31.44 12.77 9.01
CA PRO A 273 30.65 14.01 9.22
C PRO A 273 30.60 15.03 8.05
N ALA A 274 31.37 14.84 6.99
CA ALA A 274 31.45 15.75 5.84
C ALA A 274 30.18 15.76 4.96
N ALA A 275 29.24 14.81 5.17
CA ALA A 275 28.00 14.69 4.41
C ALA A 275 26.73 15.09 5.18
N ARG A 276 26.87 15.91 6.24
CA ARG A 276 25.72 16.58 6.86
C ARG A 276 25.19 17.62 5.89
N CYS A 277 24.44 17.20 4.86
CA CYS A 277 23.83 18.12 3.92
C CYS A 277 22.65 18.82 4.65
N PRO A 278 22.76 20.10 5.05
CA PRO A 278 21.73 20.76 5.83
C PRO A 278 20.67 21.43 4.94
N SER A 279 20.85 21.44 3.62
CA SER A 279 20.17 22.38 2.73
C SER A 279 19.16 21.70 1.81
N VAL A 280 17.89 22.06 2.03
CA VAL A 280 16.87 22.42 1.01
C VAL A 280 16.76 21.51 -0.23
N GLY A 281 15.62 20.80 -0.31
CA GLY A 281 15.10 20.34 -1.61
C GLY A 281 15.49 18.93 -2.07
N CYS A 282 15.72 17.97 -1.16
CA CYS A 282 15.86 16.58 -1.58
C CYS A 282 14.49 16.04 -2.04
N VAL A 283 14.19 16.24 -3.32
CA VAL A 283 13.04 15.66 -4.02
C VAL A 283 13.50 14.33 -4.63
N LEU A 284 13.04 13.23 -4.06
CA LEU A 284 13.19 11.92 -4.71
C LEU A 284 11.90 11.61 -5.44
N VAL A 285 11.98 11.42 -6.76
CA VAL A 285 10.88 10.86 -7.54
C VAL A 285 11.02 9.34 -7.48
N VAL A 286 9.99 8.69 -6.98
CA VAL A 286 9.83 7.23 -6.89
C VAL A 286 8.66 6.75 -7.71
#